data_AF-A0AA39T093-F1
#
_entry.id   AF-A0AA39T093-F1
#
_cell.length_a   1.000
_cell.length_b   1.000
_cell.length_c   1.000
_cell.angle_alpha   90.00
_cell.angle_beta   90.00
_cell.angle_gamma   90.00
#
_symmetry.space_group_name_H-M   'P 1'
#
loop_
_entity.id
_entity.type
_entity.pdbx_description
1 polymer ?
#
loop_
_entity_poly.entity_id
_entity_poly.type
_entity_poly.pdbx_seq_one_letter_code
_entity_poly.pdbx_strand_id
1 'polypeptide(L)'
;MANNSKKLSSSQSNDPQCWTFFSTAAYAKQTKENIPNATAEKVKTGMFGGIEAALGLSKGSLPRPFYSRLQLWGAALPTNTPGVPCIFDPHGRAGICGDWLLGSSVESAAVSGMALANHIAEYIQSGGVDPEEFAVGLYDEFRPLEGHDIGQFPGLESKVEEEAQTYQLTT
;
A
#
# COMPACT_ATOMS: atom_id res chain seq x y z
N MET A 1 8.96 -7.66 -5.43
CA MET A 1 10.08 -7.94 -4.51
C MET A 1 11.20 -6.94 -4.75
N ALA A 2 12.04 -6.63 -3.75
CA ALA A 2 13.13 -5.68 -3.89
C ALA A 2 14.39 -6.12 -3.13
N ASN A 3 15.56 -5.97 -3.75
CA ASN A 3 16.85 -6.14 -3.08
C ASN A 3 17.25 -4.80 -2.44
N ASN A 4 17.09 -4.69 -1.12
CA ASN A 4 17.40 -3.47 -0.38
C ASN A 4 18.92 -3.21 -0.31
N SER A 5 19.75 -4.26 -0.30
CA SER A 5 21.21 -4.09 -0.33
C SER A 5 21.68 -3.40 -1.61
N LYS A 6 20.98 -3.60 -2.73
CA LYS A 6 21.31 -2.96 -4.02
C LYS A 6 20.91 -1.50 -4.13
N LYS A 7 20.12 -0.96 -3.19
CA LYS A 7 19.82 0.48 -3.12
C LYS A 7 21.05 1.30 -2.70
N LEU A 8 22.00 0.68 -2.01
CA LEU A 8 23.26 1.30 -1.62
C LEU A 8 24.30 1.06 -2.72
N SER A 9 24.87 2.13 -3.24
CA SER A 9 25.81 2.14 -4.38
C SER A 9 27.10 1.34 -4.14
N SER A 10 27.38 0.93 -2.90
CA SER A 10 28.61 0.26 -2.49
C SER A 10 28.49 -1.26 -2.28
N SER A 11 27.34 -1.89 -2.56
CA SER A 11 27.19 -3.33 -2.29
C SER A 11 28.02 -4.19 -3.27
N GLN A 12 29.00 -4.92 -2.74
CA GLN A 12 29.74 -5.91 -3.51
C GLN A 12 28.90 -7.17 -3.75
N SER A 13 29.30 -8.02 -4.70
CA SER A 13 28.54 -9.24 -5.05
C SER A 13 28.44 -10.25 -3.90
N ASN A 14 29.41 -10.25 -2.99
CA ASN A 14 29.55 -11.25 -1.93
C ASN A 14 28.99 -10.79 -0.57
N ASP A 15 28.46 -9.56 -0.49
CA ASP A 15 27.89 -9.04 0.74
C ASP A 15 26.53 -9.69 1.03
N PRO A 16 26.14 -9.81 2.32
CA PRO A 16 24.81 -10.26 2.69
C PRO A 16 23.70 -9.47 1.98
N GLN A 17 22.76 -10.19 1.38
CA GLN A 17 21.64 -9.57 0.67
C GLN A 17 20.42 -9.46 1.58
N CYS A 18 19.81 -8.27 1.61
CA CYS A 18 18.55 -8.02 2.28
C CYS A 18 17.45 -7.86 1.22
N TRP A 19 16.44 -8.72 1.29
CA TRP A 19 15.33 -8.72 0.35
C TRP A 19 14.00 -8.42 1.06
N THR A 20 13.15 -7.63 0.41
CA THR A 20 11.76 -7.43 0.81
C THR A 20 10.83 -8.07 -0.20
N PHE A 21 9.89 -8.84 0.31
CA PHE A 21 8.84 -9.48 -0.45
C PHE A 21 7.49 -8.99 0.06
N PHE A 22 6.56 -8.76 -0.85
CA PHE A 22 5.16 -8.50 -0.53
C PHE A 22 4.36 -9.74 -0.90
N SER A 23 3.39 -10.08 -0.06
CA SER A 23 2.36 -11.05 -0.44
C SER A 23 1.29 -10.38 -1.28
N THR A 24 0.40 -11.17 -1.86
CA THR A 24 -0.83 -10.65 -2.46
C THR A 24 -1.79 -10.19 -1.36
N ALA A 25 -2.70 -9.26 -1.69
CA ALA A 25 -3.75 -8.82 -0.76
C ALA A 25 -4.64 -10.00 -0.30
N ALA A 26 -4.93 -10.95 -1.20
CA ALA A 26 -5.71 -12.15 -0.88
C ALA A 26 -5.04 -13.04 0.18
N TYR A 27 -3.71 -13.18 0.12
CA TYR A 27 -2.96 -13.92 1.13
C TYR A 27 -2.92 -13.18 2.47
N ALA A 28 -2.64 -11.87 2.45
CA ALA A 28 -2.56 -11.05 3.65
C ALA A 28 -3.88 -11.01 4.45
N LYS A 29 -5.03 -11.00 3.76
CA LYS A 29 -6.37 -11.01 4.39
C LYS A 29 -6.64 -12.20 5.31
N GLN A 30 -5.91 -13.30 5.14
CA GLN A 30 -6.06 -14.50 5.97
C GLN A 30 -5.37 -14.37 7.34
N THR A 31 -4.62 -13.27 7.56
CA THR A 31 -3.85 -13.02 8.79
C THR A 31 -4.31 -11.71 9.45
N LYS A 32 -4.33 -11.65 10.78
CA LYS A 32 -4.72 -10.45 11.58
C LYS A 32 -3.48 -9.70 12.09
N GLU A 33 -3.57 -8.38 12.28
CA GLU A 33 -2.45 -7.48 12.63
C GLU A 33 -1.69 -7.81 13.92
N ASN A 34 -2.33 -8.49 14.88
CA ASN A 34 -1.66 -8.99 16.08
C ASN A 34 -1.25 -10.45 15.89
N ILE A 35 -0.14 -10.67 15.19
CA ILE A 35 0.33 -12.00 14.79
C ILE A 35 1.06 -12.67 15.96
N PRO A 36 0.51 -13.75 16.57
CA PRO A 36 1.27 -14.57 17.52
C PRO A 36 2.48 -15.19 16.83
N ASN A 37 3.57 -15.46 17.57
CA ASN A 37 4.80 -16.03 17.00
C ASN A 37 4.56 -17.28 16.13
N ALA A 38 3.64 -18.17 16.54
CA ALA A 38 3.27 -19.35 15.76
C ALA A 38 2.69 -18.99 14.37
N THR A 39 1.83 -17.97 14.32
CA THR A 39 1.28 -17.45 13.06
C THR A 39 2.36 -16.77 12.24
N ALA A 40 3.30 -16.05 12.87
CA ALA A 40 4.40 -15.39 12.16
C ALA A 40 5.32 -16.41 11.46
N GLU A 41 5.62 -17.54 12.11
CA GLU A 41 6.41 -18.62 11.51
C GLU A 41 5.64 -19.34 10.39
N LYS A 42 4.32 -19.53 10.54
CA LYS A 42 3.47 -20.07 9.46
C LYS A 42 3.47 -19.15 8.24
N VAL A 43 3.29 -17.84 8.45
CA VAL A 43 3.31 -16.84 7.38
C VAL A 43 4.69 -16.78 6.73
N LYS A 44 5.77 -16.78 7.51
CA LYS A 44 7.14 -16.83 6.98
C LYS A 44 7.35 -18.06 6.10
N THR A 45 6.96 -19.24 6.57
CA THR A 45 7.07 -20.49 5.81
C THR A 45 6.27 -20.42 4.50
N GLY A 46 5.04 -19.92 4.56
CA GLY A 46 4.20 -19.72 3.37
C GLY A 46 4.79 -18.72 2.38
N MET A 47 5.33 -17.60 2.87
CA MET A 47 6.02 -16.60 2.05
C MET A 47 7.23 -17.20 1.32
N PHE A 48 8.07 -17.98 2.02
CA PHE A 48 9.20 -18.67 1.38
C PHE A 48 8.76 -19.64 0.29
N GLY A 49 7.74 -20.47 0.58
CA GLY A 49 7.17 -21.37 -0.43
C GLY A 49 6.58 -20.62 -1.63
N GLY A 50 5.94 -19.47 -1.41
CA GLY A 50 5.43 -18.62 -2.47
C GLY A 50 6.54 -18.01 -3.35
N ILE A 51 7.66 -17.61 -2.74
CA ILE A 51 8.84 -17.12 -3.49
C ILE A 51 9.45 -18.24 -4.32
N GLU A 52 9.61 -19.44 -3.75
CA GLU A 52 10.13 -20.61 -4.47
C GLU A 52 9.27 -20.94 -5.69
N ALA A 53 7.95 -21.01 -5.50
CA ALA A 53 6.99 -21.25 -6.58
C ALA A 53 7.06 -20.16 -7.66
N ALA A 54 7.07 -18.89 -7.28
CA ALA A 54 7.11 -17.76 -8.22
C ALA A 54 8.42 -17.71 -9.03
N LEU A 55 9.52 -18.22 -8.48
CA LEU A 55 10.83 -18.29 -9.15
C LEU A 55 11.07 -19.63 -9.87
N GLY A 56 10.11 -20.57 -9.85
CA GLY A 56 10.27 -21.91 -10.43
C GLY A 56 11.32 -22.76 -9.71
N LEU A 57 11.57 -22.49 -8.43
CA LEU A 57 12.54 -23.20 -7.60
C LEU A 57 11.91 -24.40 -6.89
N SER A 58 12.74 -25.39 -6.56
CA SER A 58 12.28 -26.53 -5.77
C SER A 58 12.00 -26.11 -4.32
N LYS A 59 11.01 -26.76 -3.70
CA LYS A 59 10.62 -26.46 -2.31
C LYS A 59 11.80 -26.66 -1.36
N GLY A 60 12.08 -25.65 -0.54
CA GLY A 60 13.18 -25.64 0.42
C GLY A 60 14.56 -25.40 -0.19
N SER A 61 14.67 -24.99 -1.46
CA SER A 61 15.96 -24.71 -2.09
C SER A 61 16.53 -23.35 -1.72
N LEU A 62 15.70 -22.42 -1.23
CA LEU A 62 16.20 -21.10 -0.84
C LEU A 62 17.07 -21.20 0.43
N PRO A 63 18.18 -20.43 0.50
CA PRO A 63 19.00 -20.39 1.68
C PRO A 63 18.21 -19.83 2.87
N ARG A 64 18.39 -20.44 4.04
CA ARG A 64 17.78 -19.94 5.27
C ARG A 64 18.38 -18.57 5.61
N PRO A 65 17.57 -17.51 5.76
CA PRO A 65 18.10 -16.21 6.15
C PRO A 65 18.55 -16.26 7.61
N PHE A 66 19.69 -15.63 7.90
CA PHE A 66 20.16 -15.44 9.28
C PHE A 66 19.36 -14.37 10.03
N TYR A 67 18.64 -13.50 9.30
CA TYR A 67 17.73 -12.51 9.86
C TYR A 67 16.45 -12.42 9.02
N SER A 68 15.30 -12.34 9.68
CA SER A 68 14.01 -12.12 9.01
C SER A 68 13.11 -11.26 9.88
N ARG A 69 12.32 -10.41 9.23
CA ARG A 69 11.27 -9.61 9.87
C ARG A 69 10.00 -9.73 9.04
N LEU A 70 8.89 -9.95 9.72
CA LEU A 70 7.56 -9.96 9.13
C LEU A 70 6.79 -8.74 9.65
N GLN A 71 6.07 -8.08 8.76
CA GLN A 71 5.18 -6.98 9.08
C GLN A 71 3.89 -7.15 8.30
N LEU A 72 2.76 -7.00 8.98
CA LEU A 72 1.44 -6.91 8.36
C LEU A 72 0.96 -5.47 8.40
N TRP A 73 0.30 -5.06 7.34
CA TRP A 73 -0.21 -3.70 7.13
C TRP A 73 -1.70 -3.83 6.78
N GLY A 74 -2.60 -3.63 7.74
CA GLY A 74 -4.04 -3.88 7.55
C GLY A 74 -4.72 -2.89 6.60
N ALA A 75 -4.20 -1.67 6.53
CA ALA A 75 -4.64 -0.63 5.59
C ALA A 75 -3.53 -0.27 4.60
N ALA A 76 -2.88 -1.28 4.00
CA ALA A 76 -1.76 -1.08 3.09
C ALA A 76 -2.12 -0.38 1.78
N LEU A 77 -3.33 -0.66 1.25
CA LEU A 77 -3.83 -0.11 0.00
C LEU A 77 -5.29 0.30 0.15
N PRO A 78 -5.69 1.45 -0.40
CA PRO A 78 -7.09 1.82 -0.49
C PRO A 78 -7.85 0.84 -1.40
N THR A 79 -9.10 0.55 -1.04
CA THR A 79 -10.00 -0.29 -1.85
C THR A 79 -11.11 0.52 -2.51
N ASN A 80 -11.27 1.77 -2.11
CA ASN A 80 -12.19 2.74 -2.65
C ASN A 80 -11.63 4.15 -2.48
N THR A 81 -12.21 5.10 -3.21
CA THR A 81 -11.81 6.51 -3.18
C THR A 81 -13.00 7.41 -3.46
N PRO A 82 -13.09 8.61 -2.86
CA PRO A 82 -14.05 9.63 -3.27
C PRO A 82 -13.61 10.37 -4.55
N GLY A 83 -12.35 10.23 -4.99
CA GLY A 83 -11.85 10.84 -6.23
C GLY A 83 -11.69 12.36 -6.17
N VAL A 84 -11.59 12.93 -4.98
CA VAL A 84 -11.36 14.36 -4.74
C VAL A 84 -9.96 14.58 -4.16
N PRO A 85 -9.27 15.69 -4.45
CA PRO A 85 -7.88 15.87 -4.04
C PRO A 85 -7.71 16.10 -2.52
N CYS A 86 -8.72 16.64 -1.86
CA CYS A 86 -8.80 16.74 -0.40
C CYS A 86 -10.27 16.81 0.03
N ILE A 87 -10.52 16.59 1.32
CA ILE A 87 -11.81 16.88 1.95
C ILE A 87 -11.57 18.00 2.96
N PHE A 88 -12.41 19.02 2.98
CA PHE A 88 -12.31 20.11 3.94
C PHE A 88 -13.69 20.51 4.45
N ASP A 89 -13.83 20.48 5.77
CA ASP A 89 -14.95 21.07 6.50
C ASP A 89 -14.54 22.46 7.02
N PRO A 90 -15.05 23.54 6.42
CA PRO A 90 -14.71 24.91 6.80
C PRO A 90 -15.33 25.32 8.14
N HIS A 91 -16.45 24.71 8.54
CA HIS A 91 -17.10 25.00 9.83
C HIS A 91 -16.35 24.31 10.97
N GLY A 92 -16.02 23.03 10.80
CA GLY A 92 -15.20 22.26 11.73
C GLY A 92 -13.72 22.61 11.69
N ARG A 93 -13.27 23.33 10.66
CA ARG A 93 -11.85 23.63 10.35
C ARG A 93 -11.00 22.37 10.34
N ALA A 94 -11.54 21.31 9.75
CA ALA A 94 -10.93 20.00 9.68
C ALA A 94 -10.70 19.61 8.23
N GLY A 95 -9.50 19.12 7.94
CA GLY A 95 -9.09 18.69 6.61
C GLY A 95 -8.64 17.24 6.60
N ILE A 96 -8.91 16.55 5.50
CA ILE A 96 -8.44 15.19 5.26
C ILE A 96 -7.66 15.18 3.95
N CYS A 97 -6.46 14.59 4.02
CA CYS A 97 -5.61 14.32 2.87
C CYS A 97 -4.99 12.93 3.00
N GLY A 98 -4.61 12.33 1.89
CA GLY A 98 -3.97 11.02 1.87
C GLY A 98 -3.92 10.44 0.46
N ASP A 99 -3.18 9.35 0.29
CA ASP A 99 -3.16 8.60 -0.96
C ASP A 99 -4.59 8.20 -1.36
N TRP A 100 -5.33 7.59 -0.43
CA TRP A 100 -6.66 7.02 -0.62
C TRP A 100 -7.74 7.98 -1.16
N LEU A 101 -7.49 9.29 -1.17
CA LEU A 101 -8.37 10.28 -1.80
C LEU A 101 -8.25 10.35 -3.33
N LEU A 102 -7.11 9.94 -3.88
CA LEU A 102 -6.81 9.99 -5.32
C LEU A 102 -6.32 8.66 -5.90
N GLY A 103 -5.71 7.78 -5.09
CA GLY A 103 -5.08 6.55 -5.58
C GLY A 103 -4.27 5.80 -4.52
N SER A 104 -3.51 4.79 -4.91
CA SER A 104 -2.73 3.95 -4.00
C SER A 104 -1.23 4.18 -4.15
N SER A 105 -0.79 5.44 -4.16
CA SER A 105 0.60 5.80 -4.44
C SER A 105 1.13 6.93 -3.56
N VAL A 106 2.47 7.01 -3.44
CA VAL A 106 3.16 8.10 -2.73
C VAL A 106 2.90 9.45 -3.41
N GLU A 107 2.81 9.48 -4.74
CA GLU A 107 2.46 10.68 -5.50
C GLU A 107 1.06 11.16 -5.13
N SER A 108 0.07 10.25 -5.11
CA SER A 108 -1.31 10.56 -4.69
C SER A 108 -1.35 11.18 -3.29
N ALA A 109 -0.59 10.62 -2.33
CA ALA A 109 -0.49 11.19 -0.98
C ALA A 109 0.10 12.60 -0.99
N ALA A 110 1.19 12.82 -1.73
CA ALA A 110 1.84 14.12 -1.80
C ALA A 110 0.95 15.18 -2.44
N VAL A 111 0.31 14.84 -3.58
CA VAL A 111 -0.63 15.72 -4.29
C VAL A 111 -1.82 16.07 -3.41
N SER A 112 -2.41 15.08 -2.73
CA SER A 112 -3.53 15.32 -1.82
C SER A 112 -3.16 16.23 -0.66
N GLY A 113 -1.97 16.02 -0.06
CA GLY A 113 -1.46 16.89 1.01
C GLY A 113 -1.27 18.34 0.57
N MET A 114 -0.69 18.56 -0.62
CA MET A 114 -0.53 19.90 -1.18
C MET A 114 -1.89 20.56 -1.47
N ALA A 115 -2.85 19.80 -2.00
CA ALA A 115 -4.20 20.32 -2.26
C ALA A 115 -4.88 20.81 -0.98
N LEU A 116 -4.82 20.01 0.09
CA LEU A 116 -5.39 20.43 1.37
C LEU A 116 -4.69 21.68 1.94
N ALA A 117 -3.35 21.72 1.86
CA ALA A 117 -2.58 22.87 2.34
C ALA A 117 -2.95 24.17 1.61
N ASN A 118 -3.09 24.11 0.28
CA ASN A 118 -3.53 25.26 -0.52
C ASN A 118 -4.94 25.71 -0.14
N HIS A 119 -5.87 24.75 0.00
CA HIS A 119 -7.27 25.03 0.35
C HIS A 119 -7.41 25.70 1.72
N ILE A 120 -6.64 25.23 2.71
CA ILE A 120 -6.57 25.86 4.04
C ILE A 120 -5.98 27.27 3.93
N ALA A 121 -4.92 27.47 3.15
CA ALA A 121 -4.30 28.78 2.99
C ALA A 121 -5.26 29.80 2.35
N GLU A 122 -6.05 29.38 1.37
CA GLU A 122 -7.08 30.21 0.73
C GLU A 122 -8.21 30.57 1.70
N TYR A 123 -8.73 29.60 2.47
CA TYR A 123 -9.75 29.84 3.48
C TYR A 123 -9.28 30.82 4.59
N ILE A 124 -8.02 30.73 5.00
CA ILE A 124 -7.43 31.67 5.96
C ILE A 124 -7.33 33.07 5.34
N GLN A 125 -6.91 33.18 4.07
CA GLN A 125 -6.78 34.45 3.37
C GLN A 125 -8.14 35.14 3.13
N SER A 126 -9.21 34.38 2.93
CA SER A 126 -10.57 34.93 2.81
C SER A 126 -11.12 35.47 4.14
N GLY A 127 -10.41 35.25 5.26
CA GLY A 127 -10.89 35.61 6.60
C GLY A 127 -12.02 34.69 7.10
N GLY A 128 -12.23 33.54 6.45
CA GLY A 128 -13.33 32.63 6.76
C GLY A 128 -14.71 33.17 6.41
N VAL A 129 -14.78 34.17 5.52
CA VAL A 129 -16.04 34.66 4.94
C VAL A 129 -16.57 33.61 3.97
N ASP A 130 -17.89 33.42 3.96
CA ASP A 130 -18.61 32.45 3.12
C ASP A 130 -18.02 31.03 3.18
N PRO A 131 -18.01 30.40 4.38
CA PRO A 131 -17.35 29.11 4.59
C PRO A 131 -17.86 28.02 3.64
N GLU A 132 -19.13 28.06 3.24
CA GLU A 132 -19.72 27.10 2.31
C GLU A 132 -18.98 27.02 0.96
N GLU A 133 -18.37 28.12 0.49
CA GLU A 133 -17.60 28.11 -0.77
C GLU A 133 -16.30 27.30 -0.66
N PHE A 134 -15.83 27.08 0.56
CA PHE A 134 -14.64 26.29 0.86
C PHE A 134 -14.99 24.85 1.25
N ALA A 135 -16.26 24.45 1.31
CA ALA A 135 -16.60 23.05 1.55
C ALA A 135 -16.24 22.21 0.31
N VAL A 136 -15.41 21.18 0.49
CA VAL A 136 -15.03 20.26 -0.59
C VAL A 136 -15.00 18.82 -0.07
N GLY A 137 -15.47 17.87 -0.87
CA GLY A 137 -15.31 16.45 -0.57
C GLY A 137 -16.27 15.86 0.48
N LEU A 138 -17.09 16.69 1.16
CA LEU A 138 -17.86 16.26 2.35
C LEU A 138 -18.97 15.25 2.05
N TYR A 139 -19.49 15.27 0.82
CA TYR A 139 -20.64 14.47 0.40
C TYR A 139 -20.31 13.52 -0.76
N ASP A 140 -19.03 13.44 -1.14
CA ASP A 140 -18.60 12.57 -2.23
C ASP A 140 -18.67 11.09 -1.81
N GLU A 141 -19.32 10.29 -2.65
CA GLU A 141 -19.44 8.86 -2.41
C GLU A 141 -18.14 8.13 -2.74
N PHE A 142 -17.79 7.15 -1.92
CA PHE A 142 -16.65 6.28 -2.15
C PHE A 142 -16.95 5.29 -3.27
N ARG A 143 -16.13 5.32 -4.32
CA ARG A 143 -16.20 4.37 -5.44
C ARG A 143 -15.08 3.35 -5.36
N PRO A 144 -15.31 2.09 -5.75
CA PRO A 144 -14.25 1.09 -5.81
C PRO A 144 -13.05 1.56 -6.63
N LEU A 145 -11.84 1.26 -6.17
CA LEU A 145 -10.62 1.62 -6.87
C LEU A 145 -10.02 0.40 -7.58
N GLU A 146 -9.72 0.54 -8.87
CA GLU A 146 -8.97 -0.46 -9.65
C GLU A 146 -7.47 -0.32 -9.35
N GLY A 147 -7.05 -0.80 -8.19
CA GLY A 147 -5.64 -0.86 -7.79
C GLY A 147 -5.30 -2.31 -7.43
N HIS A 148 -4.42 -2.92 -8.20
CA HIS A 148 -4.13 -4.35 -8.07
C HIS A 148 -2.92 -4.60 -7.17
N ASP A 149 -1.91 -3.73 -7.22
CA ASP A 149 -0.60 -3.99 -6.62
C ASP A 149 -0.05 -2.85 -5.76
N ILE A 150 0.71 -3.23 -4.73
CA ILE A 150 1.47 -2.31 -3.89
C ILE A 150 2.54 -1.62 -4.74
N GLY A 151 2.45 -0.30 -4.87
CA GLY A 151 3.43 0.52 -5.58
C GLY A 151 3.15 0.73 -7.07
N GLN A 152 1.94 0.40 -7.54
CA GLN A 152 1.49 0.80 -8.88
C GLN A 152 1.42 2.35 -8.96
N PHE A 153 2.03 2.92 -10.00
CA PHE A 153 1.88 4.35 -10.30
C PHE A 153 0.61 4.58 -11.14
N PRO A 154 -0.12 5.69 -10.92
CA PRO A 154 -1.24 6.07 -11.76
C PRO A 154 -0.84 6.13 -13.25
N GLY A 155 -1.69 5.63 -14.16
CA GLY A 155 -1.46 5.71 -15.60
C GLY A 155 -0.63 4.59 -16.24
N LEU A 156 -0.12 3.63 -15.46
CA LEU A 156 0.42 2.37 -15.98
C LEU A 156 -0.71 1.34 -16.03
N GLU A 157 -1.27 1.09 -17.22
CA GLU A 157 -2.27 0.03 -17.42
C GLU A 157 -1.65 -1.34 -17.11
N SER A 158 -2.06 -1.99 -16.01
CA SER A 158 -1.83 -3.42 -15.82
C SER A 158 -2.97 -4.20 -16.45
N LYS A 159 -2.99 -4.30 -17.79
CA LYS A 159 -3.90 -5.23 -18.47
C LYS A 159 -3.34 -6.64 -18.42
N VAL A 160 -3.66 -7.40 -17.37
CA VAL A 160 -3.77 -8.86 -17.45
C VAL A 160 -4.82 -9.34 -16.44
N GLU A 161 -6.01 -9.69 -16.92
CA GLU A 161 -6.93 -10.58 -16.21
C GLU A 161 -6.34 -12.00 -16.31
N GLU A 162 -5.57 -12.44 -15.32
CA GLU A 162 -5.23 -13.84 -15.16
C GLU A 162 -5.92 -14.40 -13.93
N GLU A 163 -6.81 -15.38 -14.15
CA GLU A 163 -7.53 -16.13 -13.13
C GLU A 163 -6.55 -16.65 -12.08
N ALA A 164 -6.63 -16.10 -10.87
CA ALA A 164 -5.86 -16.58 -9.73
C ALA A 164 -6.27 -18.03 -9.41
N GLN A 165 -5.45 -19.00 -9.84
CA GLN A 165 -5.59 -20.38 -9.43
C GLN A 165 -5.51 -20.44 -7.90
N THR A 166 -6.63 -20.84 -7.30
CA THR A 166 -6.79 -20.94 -5.86
C THR A 166 -5.98 -22.13 -5.37
N TYR A 167 -4.79 -21.90 -4.82
CA TYR A 167 -4.04 -22.93 -4.12
C TYR A 167 -4.75 -23.25 -2.80
N GLN A 168 -5.56 -24.31 -2.79
CA GLN A 168 -6.10 -24.88 -1.57
C GLN A 168 -4.97 -25.50 -0.75
N LEU A 169 -4.71 -24.94 0.43
CA LEU A 169 -3.88 -25.57 1.45
C LEU A 169 -4.68 -26.72 2.06
N THR A 170 -4.39 -27.95 1.63
CA THR A 170 -4.88 -29.16 2.32
C THR A 170 -4.29 -29.21 3.73
N THR A 171 -5.19 -29.44 4.70
CA THR A 171 -4.97 -29.60 6.14
C THR A 171 -3.94 -30.64 6.52
#